data_AF-A0A5C0E2Y3-F1
#
_entry.id   AF-A0A5C0E2Y3-F1
#
_cell.length_a   1.000
_cell.length_b   1.000
_cell.length_c   1.000
_cell.angle_alpha   90.00
_cell.angle_beta   90.00
_cell.angle_gamma   90.00
#
_symmetry.space_group_name_H-M   'P 1'
#
loop_
_entity.id
_entity.type
_entity.pdbx_description
1 polymer ?
#
loop_
_entity_poly.entity_id
_entity_poly.type
_entity_poly.pdbx_seq_one_letter_code
_entity_poly.pdbx_strand_id
1 'polypeptide(L)'
;MPGLSQKEKKIKLKALRVALILLEKYGQRINPQTVLKKANEIGCPKYFSKPISEATIKAPKTEEFKNIVNKIKNKKNTIAKFSKSKNTYLNSRLKNLKEKVENLTFITAQLLDENYNQDLLIKEQEQSLELLREEREFLLKN
;
A
#
# COMPACT_ATOMS: atom_id res chain seq x y z
N MET A 1 7.10 5.60 -19.91
CA MET A 1 6.42 6.58 -19.02
C MET A 1 7.35 7.00 -17.89
N PRO A 2 7.30 8.25 -17.40
CA PRO A 2 8.12 8.64 -16.27
C PRO A 2 7.60 7.90 -15.03
N GLY A 3 8.42 7.03 -14.44
CA GLY A 3 8.13 6.48 -13.13
C GLY A 3 7.84 7.61 -12.14
N LEU A 4 6.97 7.36 -11.15
CA LEU A 4 6.65 8.34 -10.11
C LEU A 4 7.91 9.07 -9.64
N SER A 5 7.93 10.40 -9.80
CA SER A 5 9.09 11.19 -9.41
C SER A 5 9.44 10.89 -7.94
N GLN A 6 10.72 10.92 -7.60
CA GLN A 6 11.16 10.68 -6.22
C GLN A 6 10.46 11.61 -5.22
N LYS A 7 10.06 12.82 -5.69
CA LYS A 7 9.25 13.79 -4.96
C LYS A 7 7.84 13.27 -4.69
N GLU A 8 7.16 12.73 -5.70
CA GLU A 8 5.80 12.21 -5.54
C GLU A 8 5.75 10.97 -4.64
N LYS A 9 6.74 10.07 -4.74
CA LYS A 9 6.89 8.96 -3.79
C LYS A 9 7.00 9.47 -2.35
N LYS A 10 7.84 10.47 -2.08
CA LYS A 10 7.98 11.06 -0.74
C LYS A 10 6.67 11.65 -0.22
N ILE A 11 5.88 12.32 -1.07
CA ILE A 11 4.59 12.90 -0.69
C ILE A 11 3.57 11.79 -0.38
N LYS A 12 3.46 10.76 -1.22
CA LYS A 12 2.59 9.59 -0.97
C LYS A 12 2.94 8.87 0.33
N LEU A 13 4.24 8.70 0.62
CA LEU A 13 4.71 8.13 1.90
C LEU A 13 4.34 8.99 3.10
N LYS A 14 4.47 10.31 2.98
CA LYS A 14 4.05 11.25 4.03
C LYS A 14 2.55 11.16 4.26
N ALA A 15 1.74 11.10 3.19
CA ALA A 15 0.29 10.96 3.29
C ALA A 15 -0.13 9.63 3.96
N LEU A 16 0.51 8.52 3.62
CA LEU A 16 0.27 7.21 4.26
C LEU A 16 0.61 7.23 5.76
N ARG A 17 1.70 7.89 6.16
CA ARG A 17 2.07 8.07 7.57
C ARG A 17 1.05 8.93 8.32
N VAL A 18 0.62 10.04 7.72
CA VAL A 18 -0.39 10.93 8.33
C VAL A 18 -1.75 10.23 8.43
N ALA A 19 -2.12 9.44 7.42
CA ALA A 19 -3.33 8.61 7.44
C ALA A 19 -3.33 7.63 8.62
N LEU A 20 -2.22 6.94 8.86
CA LEU A 20 -2.07 6.04 10.02
C LEU A 20 -2.32 6.77 11.34
N ILE A 21 -1.64 7.90 11.56
CA ILE A 21 -1.77 8.70 12.79
C ILE A 21 -3.21 9.17 12.99
N LEU A 22 -3.88 9.63 11.93
CA LEU A 22 -5.26 10.10 12.03
C LEU A 22 -6.24 8.95 12.30
N LEU A 23 -6.09 7.81 11.62
CA LEU A 23 -6.93 6.64 11.89
C LEU A 23 -6.78 6.16 13.33
N GLU A 24 -5.56 6.16 13.86
CA GLU A 24 -5.30 5.82 15.26
C GLU A 24 -5.95 6.82 16.22
N LYS A 25 -5.73 8.13 16.00
CA LYS A 25 -6.28 9.21 16.85
C LYS A 25 -7.81 9.19 16.92
N TYR A 26 -8.48 8.84 15.82
CA TYR A 26 -9.93 8.76 15.74
C TYR A 26 -10.49 7.37 16.11
N GLY A 27 -9.67 6.43 16.59
CA GLY A 27 -10.11 5.09 16.95
C GLY A 27 -10.66 4.28 15.76
N GLN A 28 -10.29 4.63 14.54
CA GLN A 28 -10.74 3.94 13.33
C GLN A 28 -9.93 2.66 13.08
N ARG A 29 -10.53 1.71 12.37
CA ARG A 29 -9.90 0.42 12.06
C ARG A 29 -8.66 0.64 11.18
N ILE A 30 -7.47 0.34 11.71
CA ILE A 30 -6.20 0.41 10.96
C ILE A 30 -6.03 -0.87 10.13
N ASN A 31 -6.18 -0.77 8.81
CA ASN A 31 -5.82 -1.82 7.86
C ASN A 31 -5.35 -1.16 6.54
N PRO A 32 -4.75 -1.92 5.61
CA PRO A 32 -4.20 -1.32 4.39
C PRO A 32 -5.23 -0.51 3.58
N GLN A 33 -6.47 -0.99 3.44
CA GLN A 33 -7.52 -0.31 2.68
C GLN A 33 -7.95 1.00 3.33
N THR A 34 -8.16 1.02 4.65
CA THR A 34 -8.56 2.23 5.36
C THR A 34 -7.44 3.27 5.37
N VAL A 35 -6.19 2.84 5.50
CA VAL A 35 -5.00 3.71 5.40
C VAL A 35 -4.89 4.32 4.00
N LEU A 36 -5.07 3.52 2.93
CA LEU A 36 -5.05 4.00 1.55
C LEU A 36 -6.15 5.03 1.29
N LYS A 37 -7.39 4.71 1.66
CA LYS A 37 -8.52 5.62 1.50
C LYS A 37 -8.27 6.94 2.22
N LYS A 38 -7.79 6.86 3.46
CA LYS A 38 -7.50 8.06 4.25
C LYS A 38 -6.30 8.86 3.71
N ALA A 39 -5.28 8.18 3.20
CA ALA A 39 -4.13 8.84 2.58
C ALA A 39 -4.50 9.57 1.29
N ASN A 40 -5.40 9.01 0.49
CA ASN A 40 -5.96 9.67 -0.69
C ASN A 40 -6.81 10.90 -0.32
N GLU A 41 -7.64 10.82 0.72
CA GLU A 41 -8.37 11.98 1.24
C GLU A 41 -7.42 13.12 1.64
N ILE A 42 -6.33 12.80 2.36
CA ILE A 42 -5.36 13.79 2.87
C ILE A 42 -4.49 14.37 1.75
N GLY A 43 -4.08 13.54 0.79
CA GLY A 43 -3.15 13.92 -0.27
C GLY A 43 -3.79 14.51 -1.54
N CYS A 44 -5.12 14.56 -1.61
CA CYS A 44 -5.91 14.97 -2.78
C CYS A 44 -5.57 16.40 -3.32
N PRO A 45 -6.04 16.75 -4.53
CA PRO A 45 -5.37 16.65 -5.82
C PRO A 45 -4.23 17.65 -6.07
N LYS A 46 -3.85 18.50 -5.10
CA LYS A 46 -2.77 19.49 -5.32
C LYS A 46 -1.37 18.87 -5.41
N TYR A 47 -1.15 17.70 -4.83
CA TYR A 47 0.19 17.12 -4.65
C TYR A 47 0.37 15.74 -5.27
N PHE A 48 -0.72 15.07 -5.65
CA PHE A 48 -0.69 13.78 -6.33
C PHE A 48 -1.03 13.97 -7.79
N SER A 49 -0.19 13.44 -8.70
CA SER A 49 -0.54 13.38 -10.12
C SER A 49 -1.67 12.37 -10.35
N LYS A 50 -1.70 11.30 -9.56
CA LYS A 50 -2.75 10.27 -9.52
C LYS A 50 -2.99 9.82 -8.07
N PRO A 51 -4.23 9.52 -7.67
CA PRO A 51 -4.52 8.94 -6.36
C PRO A 51 -3.72 7.65 -6.16
N ILE A 52 -3.41 7.32 -4.91
CA ILE A 52 -2.86 6.00 -4.54
C ILE A 52 -3.93 4.97 -4.91
N SER A 53 -3.59 3.96 -5.71
CA SER A 53 -4.63 3.09 -6.28
C SER A 53 -5.39 2.33 -5.19
N GLU A 54 -6.69 2.10 -5.42
CA GLU A 54 -7.43 1.13 -4.61
C GLU A 54 -6.87 -0.25 -4.88
N ALA A 55 -6.47 -0.95 -3.81
CA ALA A 55 -5.87 -2.28 -3.83
C ALA A 55 -6.85 -3.41 -4.28
N THR A 56 -7.76 -3.13 -5.20
CA THR A 56 -8.71 -4.08 -5.79
C THR A 56 -8.13 -4.76 -7.04
N ILE A 57 -6.87 -4.49 -7.39
CA ILE A 57 -6.13 -5.32 -8.36
C ILE A 57 -5.32 -6.32 -7.54
N LYS A 58 -5.86 -7.55 -7.46
CA LYS A 58 -5.25 -8.79 -6.94
C LYS A 58 -4.08 -8.54 -5.97
N ALA A 59 -4.38 -8.45 -4.67
CA ALA A 59 -3.36 -8.44 -3.63
C ALA A 59 -2.23 -9.43 -3.98
N PRO A 60 -0.95 -9.00 -3.92
CA PRO A 60 0.17 -9.82 -4.35
C PRO A 60 0.09 -11.21 -3.73
N LYS A 61 0.07 -12.25 -4.57
CA LYS A 61 0.06 -13.64 -4.09
C LYS A 61 1.45 -14.11 -3.65
N THR A 62 2.43 -13.21 -3.63
CA THR A 62 3.81 -13.51 -3.22
C THR A 62 3.85 -13.96 -1.76
N GLU A 63 4.76 -14.89 -1.47
CA GLU A 63 4.87 -15.49 -0.14
C GLU A 63 5.31 -14.45 0.91
N GLU A 64 6.13 -13.48 0.52
CA GLU A 64 6.51 -12.34 1.37
C GLU A 64 5.31 -11.50 1.80
N PHE A 65 4.40 -11.19 0.86
CA PHE A 65 3.20 -10.41 1.16
C PHE A 65 2.27 -11.17 2.13
N LYS A 66 2.02 -12.45 1.87
CA LYS A 66 1.25 -13.31 2.80
C LYS A 66 1.88 -13.37 4.19
N ASN A 67 3.21 -13.47 4.26
CA ASN A 67 3.95 -13.49 5.52
C ASN A 67 3.80 -12.17 6.30
N ILE A 68 3.85 -11.02 5.63
CA ILE A 68 3.64 -9.71 6.26
C ILE A 68 2.20 -9.58 6.77
N VAL A 69 1.21 -9.95 5.97
CA VAL A 69 -0.21 -9.92 6.36
C VAL A 69 -0.48 -10.85 7.56
N ASN A 70 0.08 -12.06 7.56
CA ASN A 70 -0.02 -12.99 8.68
C ASN A 70 0.67 -12.46 9.95
N LYS A 71 1.85 -11.83 9.81
CA LYS A 71 2.52 -11.16 10.94
C LYS A 71 1.66 -10.05 11.53
N ILE A 72 0.98 -9.25 10.71
CA ILE A 72 0.04 -8.22 11.18
C ILE A 72 -1.13 -8.87 11.94
N LYS A 73 -1.75 -9.91 11.37
CA LYS A 73 -2.88 -10.63 11.97
C LYS A 73 -2.51 -11.20 13.34
N ASN A 74 -1.37 -11.88 13.42
CA ASN A 74 -0.88 -12.48 14.67
C ASN A 74 -0.62 -11.41 15.73
N LYS A 75 0.06 -10.31 15.37
CA LYS A 75 0.32 -9.21 16.31
C LYS A 75 -0.98 -8.54 16.80
N LYS A 76 -1.98 -8.35 15.93
CA LYS A 76 -3.30 -7.83 16.33
C LYS A 76 -4.03 -8.74 17.31
N ASN A 77 -3.98 -10.05 17.10
CA ASN A 77 -4.56 -11.01 18.03
C ASN A 77 -3.86 -10.96 19.40
N THR A 78 -2.54 -10.84 19.41
CA THR A 78 -1.74 -10.66 20.62
C THR A 78 -2.11 -9.36 21.34
N ILE A 79 -2.26 -8.24 20.62
CA ILE A 79 -2.71 -6.96 21.18
C ILE A 79 -4.10 -7.10 21.82
N ALA A 80 -5.05 -7.74 21.13
CA ALA A 80 -6.40 -7.94 21.65
C ALA A 80 -6.40 -8.71 22.98
N LYS A 81 -5.58 -9.77 23.10
CA LYS A 81 -5.42 -10.56 24.33
C LYS A 81 -4.88 -9.75 25.51
N PHE A 82 -3.94 -8.85 25.26
CA PHE A 82 -3.30 -8.07 26.33
C PHE A 82 -3.99 -6.73 26.61
N SER A 83 -4.90 -6.28 25.75
CA SER A 83 -5.51 -4.95 25.78
C SER A 83 -6.22 -4.57 27.09
N LYS A 84 -6.66 -5.56 27.88
CA LYS A 84 -7.35 -5.36 29.17
C LYS A 84 -6.42 -5.46 30.38
N SER A 85 -5.13 -5.78 30.20
CA SER A 85 -4.22 -5.96 31.34
C SER A 85 -3.82 -4.60 31.91
N LYS A 86 -3.91 -4.43 33.24
CA LYS A 86 -3.46 -3.21 33.94
C LYS A 86 -1.95 -3.20 34.26
N ASN A 87 -1.18 -4.12 33.68
CA ASN A 87 0.25 -4.26 33.95
C ASN A 87 1.07 -3.28 33.07
N THR A 88 1.87 -2.43 33.71
CA THR A 88 2.72 -1.41 33.07
C THR A 88 3.76 -2.00 32.09
N TYR A 89 4.34 -3.15 32.40
CA TYR A 89 5.25 -3.88 31.49
C TYR A 89 4.50 -4.42 30.26
N LEU A 90 3.27 -4.90 30.45
CA LEU A 90 2.43 -5.34 29.33
C LEU A 90 1.99 -4.16 28.46
N ASN A 91 1.76 -2.98 29.05
CA ASN A 91 1.43 -1.75 28.32
C ASN A 91 2.57 -1.27 27.41
N SER A 92 3.83 -1.29 27.86
CA SER A 92 4.97 -0.95 27.01
C SER A 92 5.16 -1.97 25.87
N ARG A 93 4.97 -3.27 26.16
CA ARG A 93 5.00 -4.33 25.15
C ARG A 93 3.86 -4.20 24.14
N LEU A 94 2.67 -3.77 24.58
CA LEU A 94 1.52 -3.45 23.73
C LEU A 94 1.80 -2.28 22.79
N LYS A 95 2.40 -1.21 23.30
CA LYS A 95 2.82 -0.05 22.50
C LYS A 95 3.78 -0.48 21.39
N ASN A 96 4.82 -1.24 21.74
CA ASN A 96 5.78 -1.78 20.76
C ASN A 96 5.11 -2.72 19.73
N LEU A 97 4.08 -3.47 20.11
CA LEU A 97 3.34 -4.32 19.18
C LEU A 97 2.48 -3.50 18.22
N LYS A 98 1.84 -2.42 18.69
CA LYS A 98 1.06 -1.49 17.86
C LYS A 98 1.93 -0.80 16.82
N GLU A 99 3.06 -0.23 17.23
CA GLU A 99 4.04 0.39 16.32
C GLU A 99 4.53 -0.61 15.25
N LYS A 100 4.77 -1.88 15.63
CA LYS A 100 5.12 -2.92 14.65
C LYS A 100 3.98 -3.23 13.68
N VAL A 101 2.72 -3.18 14.12
CA VAL A 101 1.55 -3.38 13.25
C VAL A 101 1.39 -2.20 12.29
N GLU A 102 1.56 -0.97 12.75
CA GLU A 102 1.53 0.24 11.92
C GLU A 102 2.61 0.20 10.86
N ASN A 103 3.85 -0.09 11.24
CA ASN A 103 4.98 -0.21 10.30
C ASN A 103 4.74 -1.30 9.25
N LEU A 104 4.27 -2.49 9.65
CA LEU A 104 3.94 -3.54 8.69
C LEU A 104 2.76 -3.15 7.79
N THR A 105 1.75 -2.46 8.33
CA THR A 105 0.60 -1.98 7.53
C THR A 105 1.05 -0.95 6.50
N PHE A 106 1.98 -0.05 6.89
CA PHE A 106 2.61 0.91 6.00
C PHE A 106 3.39 0.22 4.87
N ILE A 107 4.28 -0.72 5.20
CA ILE A 107 5.05 -1.48 4.21
C ILE A 107 4.11 -2.23 3.25
N THR A 108 3.05 -2.83 3.77
CA THR A 108 2.04 -3.54 2.94
C THR A 108 1.38 -2.58 1.95
N ALA A 109 1.01 -1.38 2.40
CA ALA A 109 0.43 -0.36 1.51
C ALA A 109 1.43 0.11 0.44
N GLN A 110 2.72 0.24 0.76
CA GLN A 110 3.77 0.56 -0.23
C GLN A 110 3.90 -0.53 -1.30
N LEU A 111 4.01 -1.80 -0.89
CA LEU A 111 4.16 -2.93 -1.81
C LEU A 111 2.96 -3.06 -2.75
N LEU A 112 1.76 -2.76 -2.26
CA LEU A 112 0.54 -2.73 -3.09
C LEU A 112 0.59 -1.65 -4.17
N ASP A 113 1.05 -0.44 -3.82
CA ASP A 113 1.21 0.67 -4.77
C ASP A 113 2.29 0.34 -5.82
N GLU A 114 3.40 -0.26 -5.39
CA GLU A 114 4.48 -0.69 -6.30
C GLU A 114 3.99 -1.77 -7.29
N ASN A 115 3.29 -2.79 -6.82
CA ASN A 115 2.74 -3.86 -7.67
C ASN A 115 1.76 -3.30 -8.71
N TYR A 116 0.89 -2.37 -8.31
CA TYR A 116 -0.02 -1.70 -9.25
C TYR A 116 0.73 -0.93 -10.35
N ASN A 117 1.76 -0.18 -9.98
CA ASN A 117 2.55 0.58 -10.97
C ASN A 117 3.28 -0.36 -11.95
N GLN A 118 3.71 -1.54 -11.48
CA GLN A 118 4.28 -2.57 -12.35
C GLN A 118 3.24 -3.16 -13.30
N ASP A 119 2.04 -3.51 -12.82
CA ASP A 119 0.95 -4.01 -13.67
C ASP A 119 0.56 -3.00 -14.76
N LEU A 120 0.55 -1.70 -14.42
CA LEU A 120 0.23 -0.63 -15.36
C LEU A 120 1.31 -0.50 -16.45
N LEU A 121 2.59 -0.59 -16.06
CA LEU A 121 3.71 -0.61 -17.01
C LEU A 121 3.66 -1.81 -17.95
N ILE A 122 3.32 -2.99 -17.43
CA ILE A 122 3.16 -4.21 -18.24
C ILE A 122 2.05 -4.01 -19.29
N LYS A 123 0.89 -3.48 -18.90
CA LYS A 123 -0.21 -3.21 -19.85
C LYS A 123 0.19 -2.23 -20.95
N GLU A 124 0.92 -1.18 -20.60
CA GLU A 124 1.42 -0.22 -21.60
C GLU A 124 2.41 -0.87 -22.58
N GLN A 125 3.27 -1.76 -22.07
CA GLN A 125 4.21 -2.52 -22.90
C GLN A 125 3.48 -3.53 -23.80
N GLU A 126 2.47 -4.23 -23.29
CA GLU A 126 1.63 -5.14 -24.07
C GLU A 126 0.93 -4.40 -25.21
N GLN A 127 0.34 -3.23 -24.95
CA GLN A 127 -0.27 -2.39 -25.99
C GLN A 127 0.74 -1.92 -27.04
N SER A 128 1.94 -1.50 -26.59
CA SER A 128 3.00 -1.08 -27.50
C SER A 128 3.50 -2.23 -28.38
N LEU A 129 3.58 -3.44 -27.83
CA LEU A 129 3.94 -4.64 -28.57
C LEU A 129 2.86 -5.05 -29.57
N GLU A 130 1.59 -4.91 -29.22
CA GLU A 130 0.46 -5.17 -30.13
C GLU A 130 0.54 -4.24 -31.36
N LEU A 131 0.73 -2.93 -31.14
CA LEU A 131 0.90 -1.95 -32.21
C LEU A 131 2.10 -2.29 -33.13
N LEU A 132 3.25 -2.65 -32.56
CA LEU A 132 4.42 -3.06 -33.33
C LEU A 132 4.18 -4.35 -34.14
N ARG A 133 3.37 -5.28 -33.64
CA ARG A 133 2.98 -6.49 -34.37
C ARG A 133 2.07 -6.15 -35.54
N GLU A 134 1.08 -5.29 -35.34
CA GLU A 134 0.19 -4.81 -36.40
C GLU A 134 0.97 -4.07 -37.50
N GLU A 135 1.90 -3.18 -37.13
CA GLU A 135 2.78 -2.48 -38.08
C GLU A 135 3.64 -3.46 -38.88
N ARG A 136 4.25 -4.45 -38.20
CA ARG A 136 5.04 -5.48 -38.88
C ARG A 136 4.20 -6.29 -39.86
N GLU A 137 3.00 -6.71 -39.48
CA GLU A 137 2.12 -7.47 -40.37
C GLU A 137 1.66 -6.65 -41.57
N PHE A 138 1.38 -5.37 -41.38
CA PHE A 138 1.05 -4.46 -42.47
C PHE A 138 2.22 -4.32 -43.46
N LEU A 139 3.45 -4.17 -42.97
CA LEU A 139 4.65 -4.08 -43.80
C LEU A 139 4.99 -5.38 -44.54
N LEU A 140 4.58 -6.55 -44.02
CA LEU A 140 4.80 -7.84 -44.68
C LEU A 140 3.74 -8.20 -45.73
N LYS A 141 2.58 -7.53 -45.70
CA LYS A 141 1.47 -7.72 -46.67
C LYS A 141 1.57 -6.79 -47.88
N ASN A 142 2.35 -5.72 -47.78
CA ASN A 142 2.71 -4.82 -48.88
C ASN A 142 4.09 -5.17 -49.44
#